data_AF-A0A2V8TAL5-F1
#
_entry.id   AF-A0A2V8TAL5-F1
#
_cell.length_a   1.000
_cell.length_b   1.000
_cell.length_c   1.000
_cell.angle_alpha   90.00
_cell.angle_beta   90.00
_cell.angle_gamma   90.00
#
_symmetry.space_group_name_H-M   'P 1'
#
loop_
_entity.id
_entity.type
_entity.pdbx_description
1 polymer ?
#
loop_
_entity_poly.entity_id
_entity_poly.type
_entity_poly.pdbx_seq_one_letter_code
_entity_poly.pdbx_strand_id
1 'polypeptide(L)'
;MSPGANNWNRIFPNLDAAFINIKNFVRDGQKYGALGMLNTTWDDDGESLFGMTWPAIVFGAECSWREGEAGIESFKAKYDWAFYRNNDNTFRDAIQELTRSHSMMRTAGLGEASDGAFWDDPFTEMGARTAEKGVPAAHELRLAAERALASLYRNRFKARENADTVENLVFAATRLDLLGMKFQFTSEISKYYWDAYLNMSDRSRVRRDLNEITSTNARLEDLRDATTRLRSMYSDVWLKENRPYWLGNVLVRYDNLASLFQSKIQSVHEAEQQYRQQSVLPAPQQLGFFIR
;
A
#
# COMPACT_ATOMS: atom_id res chain seq x y z
N MET A 1 19.03 -19.77 15.26
CA MET A 1 17.64 -19.23 15.40
C MET A 1 17.30 -18.42 14.16
N SER A 2 16.01 -18.21 13.87
CA SER A 2 15.58 -17.67 12.56
C SER A 2 14.44 -16.65 12.68
N PRO A 3 14.72 -15.39 13.06
CA PRO A 3 13.72 -14.33 13.09
C PRO A 3 13.39 -13.85 11.67
N GLY A 4 12.35 -13.03 11.56
CA GLY A 4 11.80 -12.60 10.27
C GLY A 4 11.73 -11.09 10.12
N ALA A 5 12.03 -10.62 8.91
CA ALA A 5 11.89 -9.22 8.49
C ALA A 5 10.42 -8.73 8.42
N ASN A 6 9.45 -9.65 8.57
CA ASN A 6 8.01 -9.36 8.60
C ASN A 6 7.51 -8.66 7.33
N ASN A 7 7.94 -9.17 6.16
CA ASN A 7 7.65 -8.59 4.86
C ASN A 7 6.61 -9.36 4.03
N TRP A 8 6.33 -10.63 4.35
CA TRP A 8 5.47 -11.50 3.54
C TRP A 8 4.01 -11.03 3.55
N ASN A 9 3.37 -11.01 2.38
CA ASN A 9 1.99 -10.56 2.18
C ASN A 9 1.75 -9.12 2.69
N ARG A 10 2.75 -8.24 2.60
CA ARG A 10 2.68 -6.84 3.02
C ARG A 10 3.20 -5.91 1.92
N ILE A 11 2.52 -4.77 1.78
CA ILE A 11 2.95 -3.67 0.89
C ILE A 11 4.34 -3.13 1.29
N PHE A 12 4.60 -3.04 2.60
CA PHE A 12 5.88 -2.66 3.19
C PHE A 12 6.11 -3.52 4.44
N PRO A 13 7.34 -3.86 4.83
CA PRO A 13 7.58 -4.70 6.00
C PRO A 13 7.05 -4.06 7.30
N ASN A 14 6.45 -4.87 8.18
CA ASN A 14 6.08 -4.43 9.51
C ASN A 14 7.32 -4.38 10.41
N LEU A 15 8.03 -3.26 10.35
CA LEU A 15 9.29 -3.07 11.06
C LEU A 15 9.13 -3.05 12.59
N ASP A 16 7.99 -2.63 13.12
CA ASP A 16 7.73 -2.68 14.56
C ASP A 16 7.69 -4.13 15.05
N ALA A 17 7.05 -5.03 14.30
CA ALA A 17 7.08 -6.47 14.58
C ALA A 17 8.45 -7.09 14.25
N ALA A 18 9.08 -6.68 13.16
CA ALA A 18 10.39 -7.17 12.71
C ALA A 18 11.46 -6.94 13.79
N PHE A 19 11.61 -5.70 14.25
CA PHE A 19 12.64 -5.35 15.22
C PHE A 19 12.43 -6.02 16.57
N ILE A 20 11.19 -6.11 17.06
CA ILE A 20 10.91 -6.80 18.33
C ILE A 20 11.29 -8.28 18.24
N ASN A 21 10.87 -8.97 17.17
CA ASN A 21 11.16 -10.39 17.06
C ASN A 21 12.66 -10.66 16.85
N ILE A 22 13.33 -9.90 15.97
CA ILE A 22 14.77 -10.02 15.72
C ILE A 22 15.56 -9.84 17.01
N LYS A 23 15.26 -8.78 17.76
CA LYS A 23 15.91 -8.49 19.04
C LYS A 23 15.76 -9.64 20.03
N ASN A 24 14.53 -10.11 20.24
CA ASN A 24 14.23 -11.13 21.24
C ASN A 24 14.83 -12.49 20.87
N PHE A 25 14.70 -12.91 19.62
CA PHE A 25 15.25 -14.18 19.15
C PHE A 25 16.78 -14.21 19.22
N VAL A 26 17.46 -13.12 18.87
CA VAL A 26 18.93 -13.06 18.95
C VAL A 26 19.40 -13.06 20.40
N ARG A 27 18.78 -12.27 21.28
CA ARG A 27 19.08 -12.29 22.72
C ARG A 27 18.93 -13.69 23.31
N ASP A 28 17.80 -14.34 23.04
CA ASP A 28 17.54 -15.68 23.57
C ASP A 28 18.47 -16.72 22.93
N GLY A 29 18.79 -16.56 21.65
CA GLY A 29 19.81 -17.35 20.96
C GLY A 29 21.17 -17.28 21.65
N GLN A 30 21.64 -16.07 21.99
CA GLN A 30 22.89 -15.89 22.74
C GLN A 30 22.81 -16.58 24.12
N LYS A 31 21.72 -16.37 24.87
CA LYS A 31 21.51 -16.96 26.20
C LYS A 31 21.58 -18.49 26.20
N TYR A 32 21.07 -19.13 25.15
CA TYR A 32 21.00 -20.60 25.04
C TYR A 32 22.09 -21.20 24.15
N GLY A 33 23.13 -20.44 23.80
CA GLY A 33 24.31 -20.95 23.08
C GLY A 33 24.08 -21.26 21.60
N ALA A 34 23.14 -20.57 20.94
CA ALA A 34 22.98 -20.67 19.50
C ALA A 34 24.25 -20.18 18.78
N LEU A 35 24.74 -20.97 17.82
CA LEU A 35 25.94 -20.64 17.04
C LEU A 35 25.74 -19.46 16.08
N GLY A 36 24.49 -19.13 15.74
CA GLY A 36 24.22 -18.07 14.78
C GLY A 36 22.74 -17.83 14.44
N MET A 37 22.58 -16.95 13.48
CA MET A 37 21.34 -16.33 13.03
C MET A 37 21.08 -16.58 11.55
N LEU A 38 19.84 -16.93 11.20
CA LEU A 38 19.32 -16.79 9.84
C LEU A 38 18.25 -15.70 9.86
N ASN A 39 18.60 -14.47 9.47
CA ASN A 39 17.62 -13.39 9.36
C ASN A 39 16.81 -13.59 8.08
N THR A 40 15.51 -13.88 8.20
CA THR A 40 14.71 -14.38 7.07
C THR A 40 13.84 -13.29 6.45
N THR A 41 13.81 -13.28 5.13
CA THR A 41 12.81 -12.60 4.30
C THR A 41 12.00 -13.66 3.58
N TRP A 42 10.69 -13.49 3.50
CA TRP A 42 9.78 -14.46 2.89
C TRP A 42 8.97 -13.79 1.78
N ASP A 43 8.60 -14.54 0.75
CA ASP A 43 7.91 -14.04 -0.44
C ASP A 43 6.68 -14.91 -0.74
N ASP A 44 5.83 -15.08 0.27
CA ASP A 44 4.74 -16.07 0.30
C ASP A 44 3.71 -15.89 -0.83
N ASP A 45 3.46 -14.66 -1.25
CA ASP A 45 2.57 -14.30 -2.36
C ASP A 45 3.30 -13.98 -3.67
N GLY A 46 4.64 -14.12 -3.67
CA GLY A 46 5.49 -13.97 -4.84
C GLY A 46 5.56 -12.55 -5.39
N GLU A 47 5.22 -11.52 -4.59
CA GLU A 47 5.28 -10.13 -5.02
C GLU A 47 6.16 -9.22 -4.14
N SER A 48 6.74 -9.76 -3.06
CA SER A 48 7.55 -9.00 -2.12
C SER A 48 8.84 -8.49 -2.76
N LEU A 49 9.28 -7.30 -2.36
CA LEU A 49 10.51 -6.67 -2.83
C LEU A 49 11.56 -6.65 -1.71
N PHE A 50 12.72 -7.25 -1.97
CA PHE A 50 13.80 -7.36 -1.00
C PHE A 50 14.32 -5.99 -0.56
N GLY A 51 14.41 -5.04 -1.49
CA GLY A 51 14.91 -3.69 -1.23
C GLY A 51 14.13 -2.90 -0.17
N MET A 52 12.90 -3.32 0.19
CA MET A 52 12.16 -2.74 1.31
C MET A 52 12.57 -3.27 2.68
N THR A 53 13.25 -4.43 2.72
CA THR A 53 13.55 -5.16 3.96
C THR A 53 14.83 -4.70 4.64
N TRP A 54 15.63 -3.86 3.98
CA TRP A 54 16.94 -3.41 4.48
C TRP A 54 16.95 -2.92 5.93
N PRO A 55 15.96 -2.15 6.44
CA PRO A 55 15.94 -1.78 7.85
C PRO A 55 15.99 -3.01 8.79
N ALA A 56 15.21 -4.06 8.50
CA ALA A 56 15.20 -5.29 9.29
C ALA A 56 16.50 -6.09 9.12
N ILE A 57 17.09 -6.10 7.92
CA ILE A 57 18.36 -6.78 7.66
C ILE A 57 19.51 -6.14 8.44
N VAL A 58 19.64 -4.81 8.37
CA VAL A 58 20.70 -4.08 9.08
C VAL A 58 20.51 -4.18 10.59
N PHE A 59 19.27 -4.17 11.10
CA PHE A 59 19.03 -4.40 12.53
C PHE A 59 19.44 -5.81 12.97
N GLY A 60 19.17 -6.83 12.14
CA GLY A 60 19.66 -8.18 12.40
C GLY A 60 21.19 -8.27 12.45
N ALA A 61 21.89 -7.50 11.62
CA ALA A 61 23.35 -7.38 11.68
C ALA A 61 23.80 -6.72 13.00
N GLU A 62 23.15 -5.64 13.44
CA GLU A 62 23.45 -5.02 14.74
C GLU A 62 23.26 -6.01 15.89
N CYS A 63 22.14 -6.76 15.90
CA CYS A 63 21.87 -7.76 16.92
C CYS A 63 22.92 -8.89 16.93
N SER A 64 23.44 -9.29 15.77
CA SER A 64 24.36 -10.44 15.64
C SER A 64 25.81 -10.12 15.98
N TRP A 65 26.25 -8.88 15.76
CA TRP A 65 27.66 -8.47 15.95
C TRP A 65 27.95 -7.89 17.34
N ARG A 66 26.99 -7.98 18.26
CA ARG A 66 27.13 -7.47 19.62
C ARG A 66 26.81 -8.53 20.66
N GLU A 67 27.45 -8.40 21.81
CA GLU A 67 27.00 -9.10 23.01
C GLU A 67 25.75 -8.43 23.59
N GLY A 68 24.79 -9.26 24.01
CA GLY A 68 23.56 -8.81 24.65
C GLY A 68 22.49 -8.29 23.69
N GLU A 69 21.51 -7.57 24.27
CA GLU A 69 20.33 -7.09 23.55
C GLU A 69 20.61 -5.76 22.80
N ALA A 70 20.22 -5.68 21.53
CA ALA A 70 20.29 -4.44 20.75
C ALA A 70 19.15 -3.47 21.10
N GLY A 71 19.44 -2.16 21.11
CA GLY A 71 18.43 -1.14 21.36
C GLY A 71 17.78 -0.64 20.07
N ILE A 72 16.49 -0.91 19.89
CA ILE A 72 15.73 -0.53 18.67
C ILE A 72 15.80 0.98 18.41
N GLU A 73 15.59 1.81 19.43
CA GLU A 73 15.62 3.27 19.26
C GLU A 73 17.04 3.80 18.97
N SER A 74 18.06 3.17 19.55
CA SER A 74 19.47 3.50 19.26
C SER A 74 19.83 3.14 17.83
N PHE A 75 19.33 2.00 17.32
CA PHE A 75 19.46 1.60 15.93
C PHE A 75 18.77 2.60 14.99
N LYS A 76 17.48 2.87 15.22
CA LYS A 76 16.69 3.81 14.40
C LYS A 76 17.38 5.18 14.30
N ALA A 77 17.94 5.68 15.40
CA ALA A 77 18.66 6.96 15.43
C ALA A 77 19.96 6.99 14.61
N LYS A 78 20.56 5.83 14.30
CA LYS A 78 21.81 5.72 13.53
C LYS A 78 21.61 5.22 12.11
N TYR A 79 20.41 4.75 11.77
CA TYR A 79 20.13 4.06 10.51
C TYR A 79 20.50 4.90 9.28
N ASP A 80 20.13 6.18 9.26
CA ASP A 80 20.43 7.08 8.14
C ASP A 80 21.94 7.20 7.87
N TRP A 81 22.74 7.34 8.92
CA TRP A 81 24.19 7.39 8.76
C TRP A 81 24.78 6.02 8.41
N ALA A 82 24.28 4.95 9.03
CA ALA A 82 24.82 3.61 8.85
C ALA A 82 24.55 3.06 7.44
N PHE A 83 23.34 3.27 6.92
CA PHE A 83 22.89 2.69 5.65
C PHE A 83 23.00 3.69 4.49
N TYR A 84 22.54 4.93 4.65
CA TYR A 84 22.52 5.92 3.55
C TYR A 84 23.71 6.89 3.55
N ARG A 85 24.55 6.86 4.60
CA ARG A 85 25.57 7.90 4.89
C ARG A 85 24.96 9.31 4.92
N ASN A 86 23.72 9.39 5.38
CA ASN A 86 23.00 10.64 5.60
C ASN A 86 23.20 11.12 7.05
N ASN A 87 23.35 12.44 7.24
CA ASN A 87 23.66 13.03 8.55
C ASN A 87 22.43 13.58 9.29
N ASP A 88 21.24 13.43 8.73
CA ASP A 88 19.97 13.77 9.38
C ASP A 88 19.03 12.56 9.38
N ASN A 89 17.74 12.76 9.69
CA ASN A 89 16.76 11.68 9.85
C ASN A 89 15.83 11.50 8.63
N THR A 90 16.18 12.07 7.48
CA THR A 90 15.34 12.09 6.26
C THR A 90 14.74 10.71 5.93
N PHE A 91 15.55 9.66 5.88
CA PHE A 91 15.12 8.34 5.41
C PHE A 91 14.44 7.55 6.53
N ARG A 92 14.97 7.61 7.75
CA ARG A 92 14.36 7.05 8.97
C ARG A 92 12.93 7.55 9.13
N ASP A 93 12.72 8.86 9.01
CA ASP A 93 11.40 9.46 9.19
C ASP A 93 10.45 8.98 8.09
N ALA A 94 10.88 8.95 6.83
CA ALA A 94 10.09 8.39 5.74
C ALA A 94 9.72 6.90 5.98
N ILE A 95 10.67 6.07 6.42
CA ILE A 95 10.44 4.65 6.76
C ILE A 95 9.45 4.52 7.92
N GLN A 96 9.51 5.40 8.91
CA GLN A 96 8.57 5.42 10.03
C GLN A 96 7.14 5.77 9.56
N GLU A 97 7.00 6.65 8.57
CA GLU A 97 5.70 6.96 7.95
C GLU A 97 5.09 5.74 7.23
N LEU A 98 5.91 4.90 6.59
CA LEU A 98 5.45 3.67 5.96
C LEU A 98 5.08 2.60 7.00
N THR A 99 5.91 2.45 8.04
CA THR A 99 5.73 1.43 9.08
C THR A 99 4.42 1.62 9.86
N ARG A 100 4.02 2.87 10.15
CA ARG A 100 2.76 3.13 10.88
C ARG A 100 1.49 2.76 10.10
N SER A 101 1.57 2.47 8.81
CA SER A 101 0.42 1.97 8.05
C SER A 101 -0.17 0.70 8.66
N HIS A 102 0.66 -0.19 9.23
CA HIS A 102 0.18 -1.41 9.87
C HIS A 102 -0.67 -1.13 11.10
N SER A 103 -0.30 -0.17 11.94
CA SER A 103 -1.10 0.16 13.12
C SER A 103 -2.42 0.83 12.74
N MET A 104 -2.41 1.69 11.71
CA MET A 104 -3.64 2.29 11.16
C MET A 104 -4.63 1.23 10.67
N MET A 105 -4.15 0.25 9.88
CA MET A 105 -4.99 -0.85 9.40
C MET A 105 -5.49 -1.74 10.53
N ARG A 106 -4.66 -1.97 11.57
CA ARG A 106 -5.07 -2.74 12.75
C ARG A 106 -6.20 -2.06 13.50
N THR A 107 -6.08 -0.76 13.74
CA THR A 107 -7.11 0.06 14.40
C THR A 107 -8.42 0.08 13.59
N ALA A 108 -8.33 0.07 12.26
CA ALA A 108 -9.48 -0.06 11.36
C ALA A 108 -10.11 -1.48 11.33
N GLY A 109 -9.53 -2.46 12.03
CA GLY A 109 -10.01 -3.85 12.02
C GLY A 109 -9.68 -4.61 10.73
N LEU A 110 -8.68 -4.16 9.98
CA LEU A 110 -8.18 -4.75 8.74
C LEU A 110 -6.90 -5.57 8.92
N GLY A 111 -6.41 -5.68 10.15
CA GLY A 111 -5.16 -6.39 10.46
C GLY A 111 -3.94 -5.52 10.19
N GLU A 112 -3.30 -5.68 9.03
CA GLU A 112 -2.09 -4.96 8.65
C GLU A 112 -2.22 -4.43 7.21
N ALA A 113 -1.35 -3.51 6.80
CA ALA A 113 -1.26 -3.07 5.40
C ALA A 113 -0.77 -4.22 4.52
N SER A 114 -1.71 -5.06 4.08
CA SER A 114 -1.48 -6.30 3.37
C SER A 114 -1.71 -6.15 1.88
N ASP A 115 -1.06 -7.00 1.10
CA ASP A 115 -1.31 -7.10 -0.33
C ASP A 115 -2.73 -7.57 -0.63
N GLY A 116 -3.28 -8.48 0.18
CA GLY A 116 -4.67 -8.92 0.06
C GLY A 116 -5.65 -7.74 0.04
N ALA A 117 -5.55 -6.82 1.00
CA ALA A 117 -6.40 -5.63 1.04
C ALA A 117 -6.19 -4.71 -0.18
N PHE A 118 -4.99 -4.65 -0.74
CA PHE A 118 -4.70 -3.91 -1.97
C PHE A 118 -5.36 -4.53 -3.19
N TRP A 119 -5.50 -5.85 -3.25
CA TRP A 119 -6.06 -6.57 -4.40
C TRP A 119 -7.56 -6.81 -4.32
N ASP A 120 -8.19 -6.63 -3.16
CA ASP A 120 -9.64 -6.78 -3.00
C ASP A 120 -10.43 -5.98 -4.05
N ASP A 121 -11.43 -6.62 -4.65
CA ASP A 121 -12.38 -6.00 -5.58
C ASP A 121 -13.41 -5.17 -4.79
N PRO A 122 -13.35 -3.83 -4.87
CA PRO A 122 -14.23 -2.95 -4.10
C PRO A 122 -15.70 -2.98 -4.53
N PHE A 123 -16.02 -3.59 -5.69
CA PHE A 123 -17.37 -3.66 -6.23
C PHE A 123 -18.06 -5.00 -5.96
N THR A 124 -17.47 -5.83 -5.08
CA THR A 124 -18.15 -6.96 -4.44
C THR A 124 -18.69 -6.54 -3.08
N GLU A 125 -19.70 -7.24 -2.55
CA GLU A 125 -20.24 -6.90 -1.22
C GLU A 125 -19.17 -7.02 -0.12
N MET A 126 -18.32 -8.05 -0.19
CA MET A 126 -17.23 -8.24 0.77
C MET A 126 -16.17 -7.14 0.65
N GLY A 127 -15.72 -6.83 -0.57
CA GLY A 127 -14.71 -5.79 -0.80
C GLY A 127 -15.22 -4.39 -0.45
N ALA A 128 -16.51 -4.10 -0.70
CA ALA A 128 -17.14 -2.87 -0.25
C ALA A 128 -17.13 -2.74 1.29
N ARG A 129 -17.41 -3.83 2.02
CA ARG A 129 -17.32 -3.84 3.49
C ARG A 129 -15.87 -3.66 3.97
N THR A 130 -14.89 -4.27 3.29
CA THR A 130 -13.46 -4.04 3.58
C THR A 130 -13.10 -2.57 3.37
N ALA A 131 -13.51 -1.98 2.24
CA ALA A 131 -13.23 -0.59 1.92
C ALA A 131 -13.88 0.37 2.94
N GLU A 132 -15.13 0.12 3.31
CA GLU A 132 -15.85 0.91 4.32
C GLU A 132 -15.14 0.88 5.68
N LYS A 133 -14.65 -0.29 6.13
CA LYS A 133 -13.83 -0.39 7.34
C LYS A 133 -12.53 0.42 7.26
N GLY A 134 -11.96 0.55 6.06
CA GLY A 134 -10.72 1.30 5.81
C GLY A 134 -10.91 2.82 5.76
N VAL A 135 -12.12 3.33 5.50
CA VAL A 135 -12.41 4.77 5.36
C VAL A 135 -11.89 5.61 6.53
N PRO A 136 -12.09 5.24 7.82
CA PRO A 136 -11.59 6.03 8.95
C PRO A 136 -10.05 6.17 8.98
N ALA A 137 -9.32 5.21 8.41
CA ALA A 137 -7.86 5.24 8.35
C ALA A 137 -7.33 5.84 7.03
N ALA A 138 -8.16 5.97 6.00
CA ALA A 138 -7.75 6.37 4.66
C ALA A 138 -7.02 7.72 4.64
N HIS A 139 -7.55 8.73 5.34
CA HIS A 139 -6.95 10.06 5.37
C HIS A 139 -5.52 10.06 5.92
N GLU A 140 -5.32 9.50 7.12
CA GLU A 140 -3.99 9.47 7.75
C GLU A 140 -3.02 8.52 7.02
N LEU A 141 -3.51 7.43 6.42
CA LEU A 141 -2.70 6.55 5.59
C LEU A 141 -2.14 7.30 4.38
N ARG A 142 -2.99 8.04 3.68
CA ARG A 142 -2.59 8.85 2.51
C ARG A 142 -1.64 9.97 2.91
N LEU A 143 -1.95 10.73 3.96
CA LEU A 143 -1.02 11.76 4.47
C LEU A 143 0.34 11.17 4.86
N ALA A 144 0.38 9.97 5.42
CA ALA A 144 1.63 9.31 5.75
C ALA A 144 2.45 8.96 4.51
N ALA A 145 1.83 8.34 3.53
CA ALA A 145 2.45 8.03 2.25
C ALA A 145 2.93 9.29 1.52
N GLU A 146 2.10 10.34 1.46
CA GLU A 146 2.42 11.61 0.82
C GLU A 146 3.56 12.35 1.53
N ARG A 147 3.60 12.34 2.87
CA ARG A 147 4.74 12.89 3.65
C ARG A 147 6.05 12.16 3.31
N ALA A 148 6.01 10.82 3.23
CA ALA A 148 7.16 10.03 2.81
C ALA A 148 7.59 10.37 1.38
N LEU A 149 6.66 10.37 0.41
CA LEU A 149 6.92 10.72 -0.98
C LEU A 149 7.54 12.11 -1.12
N ALA A 150 6.94 13.11 -0.48
CA ALA A 150 7.44 14.48 -0.52
C ALA A 150 8.87 14.59 0.04
N SER A 151 9.15 13.90 1.16
CA SER A 151 10.49 13.85 1.73
C SER A 151 11.49 13.16 0.79
N LEU A 152 11.14 11.98 0.28
CA LEU A 152 12.01 11.16 -0.57
C LEU A 152 12.31 11.87 -1.90
N TYR A 153 11.32 12.45 -2.58
CA TYR A 153 11.55 13.17 -3.82
C TYR A 153 12.44 14.39 -3.64
N ARG A 154 12.23 15.16 -2.57
CA ARG A 154 13.04 16.36 -2.29
C ARG A 154 14.45 16.01 -1.87
N ASN A 155 14.65 14.90 -1.14
CA ASN A 155 15.89 14.64 -0.43
C ASN A 155 16.63 13.37 -0.88
N ARG A 156 16.19 12.68 -1.94
CA ARG A 156 16.86 11.46 -2.46
C ARG A 156 18.36 11.64 -2.68
N PHE A 157 18.82 12.83 -3.06
CA PHE A 157 20.24 13.15 -3.24
C PHE A 157 21.08 13.05 -1.96
N LYS A 158 20.44 13.01 -0.78
CA LYS A 158 21.12 12.85 0.51
C LYS A 158 21.60 11.41 0.76
N ALA A 159 21.04 10.42 0.06
CA ALA A 159 21.56 9.05 0.11
C ALA A 159 22.88 9.02 -0.67
N ARG A 160 23.99 8.94 0.06
CA ARG A 160 25.34 8.84 -0.54
C ARG A 160 25.77 7.39 -0.71
N GLU A 161 25.13 6.47 0.00
CA GLU A 161 25.24 5.03 -0.17
C GLU A 161 23.84 4.42 -0.29
N ASN A 162 23.72 3.28 -0.98
CA ASN A 162 22.46 2.55 -1.18
C ASN A 162 21.33 3.43 -1.75
N ALA A 163 21.66 4.41 -2.59
CA ALA A 163 20.69 5.37 -3.12
C ALA A 163 19.63 4.73 -4.03
N ASP A 164 19.95 3.57 -4.61
CA ASP A 164 19.05 2.74 -5.41
C ASP A 164 17.85 2.21 -4.61
N THR A 165 18.00 2.01 -3.28
CA THR A 165 16.91 1.49 -2.45
C THR A 165 15.82 2.53 -2.18
N VAL A 166 16.09 3.82 -2.41
CA VAL A 166 15.11 4.91 -2.25
C VAL A 166 13.90 4.69 -3.14
N GLU A 167 14.08 4.09 -4.33
CA GLU A 167 12.97 3.81 -5.25
C GLU A 167 12.00 2.74 -4.69
N ASN A 168 12.48 1.78 -3.92
CA ASN A 168 11.63 0.82 -3.21
C ASN A 168 10.73 1.53 -2.20
N LEU A 169 11.27 2.51 -1.47
CA LEU A 169 10.48 3.32 -0.53
C LEU A 169 9.45 4.20 -1.25
N VAL A 170 9.81 4.78 -2.40
CA VAL A 170 8.88 5.55 -3.24
C VAL A 170 7.75 4.67 -3.76
N PHE A 171 8.05 3.46 -4.21
CA PHE A 171 7.04 2.50 -4.65
C PHE A 171 6.12 2.09 -3.49
N ALA A 172 6.67 1.71 -2.33
CA ALA A 172 5.89 1.37 -1.14
C ALA A 172 4.95 2.52 -0.72
N ALA A 173 5.46 3.75 -0.66
CA ALA A 173 4.66 4.92 -0.33
C ALA A 173 3.54 5.15 -1.35
N THR A 174 3.84 5.06 -2.65
CA THR A 174 2.82 5.22 -3.71
C THR A 174 1.74 4.15 -3.62
N ARG A 175 2.11 2.90 -3.30
CA ARG A 175 1.17 1.78 -3.16
C ARG A 175 0.29 1.91 -1.91
N LEU A 176 0.84 2.40 -0.79
CA LEU A 176 0.08 2.72 0.43
C LEU A 176 -0.89 3.90 0.23
N ASP A 177 -0.49 4.94 -0.50
CA ASP A 177 -1.39 6.04 -0.87
C ASP A 177 -2.56 5.52 -1.71
N LEU A 178 -2.29 4.69 -2.73
CA LEU A 178 -3.36 4.10 -3.53
C LEU A 178 -4.27 3.18 -2.71
N LEU A 179 -3.75 2.44 -1.73
CA LEU A 179 -4.60 1.66 -0.81
C LEU A 179 -5.60 2.57 -0.07
N GLY A 180 -5.12 3.69 0.49
CA GLY A 180 -5.98 4.68 1.14
C GLY A 180 -6.98 5.31 0.18
N MET A 181 -6.55 5.63 -1.03
CA MET A 181 -7.41 6.15 -2.10
C MET A 181 -8.49 5.15 -2.49
N LYS A 182 -8.17 3.85 -2.62
CA LYS A 182 -9.15 2.78 -2.87
C LYS A 182 -10.25 2.77 -1.81
N PHE A 183 -9.90 2.83 -0.52
CA PHE A 183 -10.90 2.86 0.56
C PHE A 183 -11.80 4.09 0.47
N GLN A 184 -11.20 5.28 0.33
CA GLN A 184 -11.92 6.54 0.22
C GLN A 184 -12.85 6.55 -0.99
N PHE A 185 -12.31 6.28 -2.18
CA PHE A 185 -13.04 6.41 -3.43
C PHE A 185 -14.11 5.34 -3.60
N THR A 186 -13.92 4.13 -3.07
CA THR A 186 -14.99 3.13 -3.04
C THR A 186 -16.22 3.64 -2.27
N SER A 187 -16.01 4.25 -1.10
CA SER A 187 -17.11 4.85 -0.33
C SER A 187 -17.76 6.02 -1.06
N GLU A 188 -16.95 6.94 -1.60
CA GLU A 188 -17.45 8.13 -2.30
C GLU A 188 -18.22 7.78 -3.57
N ILE A 189 -17.68 6.92 -4.44
CA ILE A 189 -18.34 6.45 -5.66
C ILE A 189 -19.71 5.84 -5.34
N SER A 190 -19.75 4.97 -4.33
CA SER A 190 -21.00 4.32 -3.93
C SER A 190 -22.02 5.36 -3.45
N LYS A 191 -21.62 6.33 -2.62
CA LYS A 191 -22.48 7.42 -2.16
C LYS A 191 -23.00 8.29 -3.28
N TYR A 192 -22.16 8.68 -4.24
CA TYR A 192 -22.61 9.44 -5.42
C TYR A 192 -23.64 8.67 -6.24
N TYR A 193 -23.42 7.38 -6.47
CA TYR A 193 -24.38 6.57 -7.22
C TYR A 193 -25.70 6.40 -6.48
N TRP A 194 -25.66 6.18 -5.16
CA TRP A 194 -26.85 6.15 -4.31
C TRP A 194 -27.61 7.49 -4.35
N ASP A 195 -26.90 8.60 -4.30
CA ASP A 195 -27.50 9.93 -4.37
C ASP A 195 -28.20 10.17 -5.71
N ALA A 196 -27.55 9.81 -6.81
CA ALA A 196 -28.15 9.84 -8.14
C ALA A 196 -29.40 8.97 -8.23
N TYR A 197 -29.32 7.73 -7.73
CA TYR A 197 -30.43 6.77 -7.76
C TYR A 197 -31.64 7.25 -6.92
N LEU A 198 -31.41 7.79 -5.74
CA LEU A 198 -32.50 8.27 -4.87
C LEU A 198 -33.12 9.60 -5.36
N ASN A 199 -32.44 10.33 -6.25
CA ASN A 199 -32.87 11.63 -6.76
C ASN A 199 -33.03 11.64 -8.28
N MET A 200 -33.47 10.52 -8.88
CA MET A 200 -33.61 10.35 -10.34
C MET A 200 -34.52 11.40 -11.04
N SER A 201 -35.38 12.12 -10.31
CA SER A 201 -36.17 13.22 -10.86
C SER A 201 -35.35 14.50 -11.12
N ASP A 202 -34.23 14.70 -10.42
CA ASP A 202 -33.32 15.82 -10.60
C ASP A 202 -32.18 15.45 -11.55
N ARG A 203 -32.41 15.67 -12.85
CA ARG A 203 -31.43 15.38 -13.91
C ARG A 203 -30.09 16.09 -13.72
N SER A 204 -30.09 17.27 -13.10
CA SER A 204 -28.86 18.05 -12.89
C SER A 204 -27.98 17.43 -11.82
N ARG A 205 -28.60 16.96 -10.73
CA ARG A 205 -27.97 16.22 -9.64
C ARG A 205 -27.42 14.89 -10.11
N VAL A 206 -28.25 14.09 -10.80
CA VAL A 206 -27.82 12.80 -11.37
C VAL A 206 -26.58 12.96 -12.25
N ARG A 207 -26.59 13.93 -13.18
CA ARG A 207 -25.43 14.17 -14.06
C ARG A 207 -24.19 14.56 -13.26
N ARG A 208 -24.32 15.44 -12.27
CA ARG A 208 -23.19 15.85 -11.43
C ARG A 208 -22.61 14.66 -10.68
N ASP A 209 -23.46 13.86 -10.05
CA ASP A 209 -23.00 12.74 -9.23
C ASP A 209 -22.35 11.63 -10.08
N LEU A 210 -22.88 11.34 -11.28
CA LEU A 210 -22.25 10.40 -12.22
C LEU A 210 -20.92 10.93 -12.79
N ASN A 211 -20.79 12.25 -12.96
CA ASN A 211 -19.52 12.87 -13.33
C ASN A 211 -18.46 12.72 -12.24
N GLU A 212 -18.83 12.81 -10.95
CA GLU A 212 -17.91 12.57 -9.83
C GLU A 212 -17.34 11.14 -9.81
N ILE A 213 -17.99 10.21 -10.51
CA ILE A 213 -17.57 8.80 -10.63
C ILE A 213 -16.68 8.58 -11.86
N THR A 214 -17.04 9.12 -13.03
CA THR A 214 -16.47 8.73 -14.34
C THR A 214 -15.91 9.85 -15.22
N SER A 215 -16.09 11.13 -14.87
CA SER A 215 -15.52 12.23 -15.66
C SER A 215 -13.99 12.18 -15.69
N THR A 216 -13.36 12.98 -16.55
CA THR A 216 -11.89 13.15 -16.54
C THR A 216 -11.38 13.50 -15.14
N ASN A 217 -10.40 12.74 -14.65
CA ASN A 217 -9.85 12.83 -13.28
C ASN A 217 -10.90 12.61 -12.18
N ALA A 218 -11.99 11.89 -12.48
CA ALA A 218 -12.91 11.40 -11.48
C ALA A 218 -12.38 10.11 -10.87
N ARG A 219 -13.05 9.65 -9.81
CA ARG A 219 -12.52 8.63 -8.89
C ARG A 219 -12.15 7.32 -9.56
N LEU A 220 -12.95 6.82 -10.51
CA LEU A 220 -12.60 5.58 -11.21
C LEU A 220 -11.43 5.75 -12.19
N GLU A 221 -11.33 6.90 -12.86
CA GLU A 221 -10.22 7.22 -13.77
C GLU A 221 -8.92 7.33 -12.97
N ASP A 222 -8.93 8.05 -11.85
CA ASP A 222 -7.78 8.17 -10.95
C ASP A 222 -7.31 6.81 -10.41
N LEU A 223 -8.25 5.92 -10.02
CA LEU A 223 -7.91 4.57 -9.58
C LEU A 223 -7.26 3.75 -10.69
N ARG A 224 -7.82 3.78 -11.91
CA ARG A 224 -7.26 3.08 -13.08
C ARG A 224 -5.85 3.59 -13.41
N ASP A 225 -5.68 4.90 -13.47
CA ASP A 225 -4.43 5.53 -13.90
C ASP A 225 -3.33 5.34 -12.85
N ALA A 226 -3.67 5.47 -11.56
CA ALA A 226 -2.75 5.17 -10.46
C ALA A 226 -2.33 3.69 -10.44
N THR A 227 -3.24 2.75 -10.68
CA THR A 227 -2.91 1.32 -10.81
C THR A 227 -1.98 1.05 -12.00
N THR A 228 -2.25 1.67 -13.15
CA THR A 228 -1.42 1.53 -14.37
C THR A 228 -0.01 2.10 -14.14
N ARG A 229 0.10 3.22 -13.41
CA ARG A 229 1.39 3.78 -13.03
C ARG A 229 2.14 2.86 -12.07
N LEU A 230 1.47 2.34 -11.03
CA LEU A 230 2.10 1.41 -10.08
C LEU A 230 2.59 0.13 -10.75
N ARG A 231 1.89 -0.39 -11.76
CA ARG A 231 2.35 -1.51 -12.57
C ARG A 231 3.74 -1.27 -13.15
N SER A 232 3.94 -0.09 -13.75
CA SER A 232 5.22 0.29 -14.36
C SER A 232 6.31 0.45 -13.29
N MET A 233 5.98 1.15 -12.20
CA MET A 233 6.89 1.31 -11.06
C MET A 233 7.31 -0.03 -10.45
N TYR A 234 6.38 -0.99 -10.32
CA TYR A 234 6.68 -2.34 -9.82
C TYR A 234 7.65 -3.07 -10.75
N SER A 235 7.42 -3.01 -12.07
CA SER A 235 8.33 -3.58 -13.07
C SER A 235 9.74 -3.00 -12.93
N ASP A 236 9.86 -1.68 -12.76
CA ASP A 236 11.15 -1.00 -12.66
C ASP A 236 11.92 -1.44 -11.40
N VAL A 237 11.26 -1.53 -10.24
CA VAL A 237 11.92 -1.98 -9.01
C VAL A 237 12.21 -3.49 -9.03
N TRP A 238 11.31 -4.31 -9.58
CA TRP A 238 11.52 -5.75 -9.71
C TRP A 238 12.76 -6.05 -10.56
N LEU A 239 12.89 -5.43 -11.73
CA LEU A 239 14.00 -5.70 -12.66
C LEU A 239 15.37 -5.26 -12.12
N LYS A 240 15.42 -4.49 -11.04
CA LYS A 240 16.67 -4.11 -10.36
C LYS A 240 17.20 -5.19 -9.42
N GLU A 241 16.33 -6.04 -8.85
CA GLU A 241 16.72 -7.02 -7.84
C GLU A 241 16.33 -8.47 -8.17
N ASN A 242 15.37 -8.68 -9.07
CA ASN A 242 14.80 -9.99 -9.37
C ASN A 242 14.93 -10.37 -10.85
N ARG A 243 14.85 -11.68 -11.12
CA ARG A 243 14.87 -12.21 -12.49
C ARG A 243 13.51 -11.98 -13.19
N PRO A 244 13.48 -11.77 -14.52
CA PRO A 244 12.23 -11.44 -15.22
C PRO A 244 11.15 -12.55 -15.26
N TYR A 245 11.50 -13.81 -15.02
CA TYR A 245 10.63 -14.95 -15.31
C TYR A 245 9.30 -14.95 -14.53
N TRP A 246 9.29 -14.36 -13.33
CA TRP A 246 8.09 -14.30 -12.48
C TRP A 246 7.32 -12.98 -12.61
N LEU A 247 7.97 -11.94 -13.16
CA LEU A 247 7.41 -10.58 -13.21
C LEU A 247 6.01 -10.56 -13.86
N GLY A 248 5.82 -11.29 -14.96
CA GLY A 248 4.52 -11.37 -15.62
C GLY A 248 3.36 -11.86 -14.73
N ASN A 249 3.65 -12.75 -13.78
CA ASN A 249 2.65 -13.27 -12.84
C ASN A 249 2.20 -12.23 -11.82
N VAL A 250 3.04 -11.26 -11.51
CA VAL A 250 2.66 -10.14 -10.63
C VAL A 250 1.99 -9.04 -11.44
N LEU A 251 2.54 -8.69 -12.62
CA LEU A 251 1.98 -7.63 -13.47
C LEU A 251 0.53 -7.90 -13.90
N VAL A 252 0.14 -9.17 -14.09
CA VAL A 252 -1.25 -9.52 -14.41
C VAL A 252 -2.24 -9.08 -13.32
N ARG A 253 -1.82 -9.00 -12.04
CA ARG A 253 -2.69 -8.55 -10.94
C ARG A 253 -2.99 -7.06 -11.06
N TYR A 254 -1.98 -6.26 -11.41
CA TYR A 254 -2.16 -4.85 -11.73
C TYR A 254 -3.04 -4.66 -12.98
N ASP A 255 -2.80 -5.45 -14.03
CA ASP A 255 -3.59 -5.41 -15.26
C ASP A 255 -5.07 -5.74 -14.98
N ASN A 256 -5.34 -6.74 -14.15
CA ASN A 256 -6.69 -7.13 -13.74
C ASN A 256 -7.37 -6.02 -12.93
N LEU A 257 -6.67 -5.41 -11.97
CA LEU A 257 -7.23 -4.34 -11.14
C LEU A 257 -7.52 -3.08 -11.97
N ALA A 258 -6.63 -2.69 -12.89
CA ALA A 258 -6.88 -1.58 -13.80
C ALA A 258 -8.06 -1.88 -14.75
N SER A 259 -8.15 -3.10 -15.26
CA SER A 259 -9.26 -3.54 -16.12
C SER A 259 -10.59 -3.59 -15.38
N LEU A 260 -10.59 -3.91 -14.09
CA LEU A 260 -11.76 -3.84 -13.22
C LEU A 260 -12.29 -2.41 -13.14
N PHE A 261 -11.43 -1.43 -12.88
CA PHE A 261 -11.83 -0.01 -12.85
C PHE A 261 -12.32 0.47 -14.22
N GLN A 262 -11.62 0.12 -15.30
CA GLN A 262 -12.04 0.45 -16.66
C GLN A 262 -13.41 -0.14 -17.02
N SER A 263 -13.65 -1.39 -16.63
CA SER A 263 -14.95 -2.04 -16.85
C SER A 263 -16.05 -1.36 -16.05
N LYS A 264 -15.75 -0.92 -14.81
CA LYS A 264 -16.71 -0.18 -13.99
C LYS A 264 -17.07 1.18 -14.60
N ILE A 265 -16.09 1.90 -15.15
CA ILE A 265 -16.31 3.16 -15.88
C ILE A 265 -17.33 2.94 -17.02
N GLN A 266 -17.10 1.90 -17.83
CA GLN A 266 -17.99 1.54 -18.93
C GLN A 266 -19.41 1.21 -18.44
N SER A 267 -19.55 0.42 -17.38
CA SER A 267 -20.87 0.09 -16.81
C SER A 267 -21.62 1.32 -16.29
N VAL A 268 -20.92 2.31 -15.71
CA VAL A 268 -21.56 3.55 -15.25
C VAL A 268 -21.95 4.44 -16.43
N HIS A 269 -21.16 4.50 -17.50
CA HIS A 269 -21.55 5.20 -18.72
C HIS A 269 -22.78 4.57 -19.39
N GLU A 270 -22.91 3.25 -19.38
CA GLU A 270 -24.10 2.54 -19.86
C GLU A 270 -25.33 2.88 -19.01
N ALA A 271 -25.19 2.90 -17.68
CA ALA A 271 -26.24 3.33 -16.77
C ALA A 271 -26.66 4.80 -17.02
N GLU A 272 -25.71 5.69 -17.27
CA GLU A 272 -25.98 7.09 -17.63
C GLU A 272 -26.73 7.18 -18.97
N GLN A 273 -26.33 6.41 -19.99
CA GLN A 273 -27.02 6.35 -21.27
C GLN A 273 -28.46 5.86 -21.12
N GLN A 274 -28.68 4.81 -20.33
CA GLN A 274 -30.01 4.30 -20.01
C GLN A 274 -30.85 5.36 -19.31
N TYR A 275 -30.28 6.06 -18.32
CA TYR A 275 -30.96 7.13 -17.61
C TYR A 275 -31.36 8.28 -18.55
N ARG A 276 -30.51 8.67 -19.51
CA ARG A 276 -30.86 9.70 -20.51
C ARG A 276 -32.07 9.30 -21.38
N GLN A 277 -32.25 8.01 -21.66
CA GLN A 277 -33.34 7.50 -22.50
C GLN A 277 -34.63 7.23 -21.70
N GLN A 278 -34.50 6.63 -20.52
CA GLN A 278 -35.61 6.05 -19.76
C GLN A 278 -35.91 6.80 -18.45
N SER A 279 -35.04 7.75 -18.05
CA SER A 279 -35.07 8.41 -16.73
C SER A 279 -35.02 7.45 -15.54
N VAL A 280 -34.41 6.28 -15.74
CA VAL A 280 -34.23 5.24 -14.73
C VAL A 280 -32.76 4.81 -14.70
N LEU A 281 -32.20 4.73 -13.49
CA LEU A 281 -30.88 4.14 -13.21
C LEU A 281 -31.06 2.69 -12.71
N PRO A 282 -30.15 1.77 -13.06
CA PRO A 282 -30.05 0.47 -12.39
C PRO A 282 -29.90 0.61 -10.87
N ALA A 283 -30.39 -0.37 -10.12
CA ALA A 283 -30.24 -0.36 -8.67
C ALA A 283 -28.74 -0.37 -8.28
N PRO A 284 -28.31 0.37 -7.24
CA PRO A 284 -26.89 0.49 -6.87
C PRO A 284 -26.17 -0.85 -6.73
N GLN A 285 -26.82 -1.84 -6.11
CA GLN A 285 -26.25 -3.18 -5.92
C GLN A 285 -26.03 -3.95 -7.23
N GLN A 286 -26.82 -3.68 -8.28
CA GLN A 286 -26.62 -4.30 -9.59
C GLN A 286 -25.31 -3.82 -10.24
N LEU A 287 -24.83 -2.63 -9.87
CA LEU A 287 -23.54 -2.11 -10.30
C LEU A 287 -22.43 -2.31 -9.26
N GLY A 288 -22.69 -3.02 -8.16
CA GLY A 288 -21.69 -3.28 -7.12
C GLY A 288 -21.48 -2.14 -6.14
N PHE A 289 -22.44 -1.21 -6.02
CA PHE A 289 -22.39 -0.08 -5.07
C PHE A 289 -23.18 -0.42 -3.80
N PHE A 290 -22.47 -0.99 -2.82
CA PHE A 290 -23.07 -1.52 -1.59
C PHE A 290 -23.05 -0.57 -0.39
N ILE A 291 -22.23 0.49 -0.43
CA ILE A 291 -22.08 1.46 0.67
C ILE A 291 -23.08 2.60 0.45
N ARG A 292 -23.94 2.85 1.43
CA ARG A 292 -24.95 3.91 1.35
C ARG A 292 -24.51 5.21 2.01
#